data_AF-A0A5N1IPU4-F1
#
_entry.id   AF-A0A5N1IPU4-F1
#
_cell.length_a   1.000
_cell.length_b   1.000
_cell.length_c   1.000
_cell.angle_alpha   90.00
_cell.angle_beta   90.00
_cell.angle_gamma   90.00
#
_symmetry.space_group_name_H-M   'P 1'
#
loop_
_entity.id
_entity.type
_entity.pdbx_description
1 polymer ?
#
loop_
_entity_poly.entity_id
_entity_poly.type
_entity_poly.pdbx_seq_one_letter_code
_entity_poly.pdbx_strand_id
1 'polypeptide(L)'
;MKYCFAVIIPLLMLLSVFSCKPDDETLTRDAGAKLEFSADTIFFDTVFVSTGSVSKRLKIYNRHKNAVKIDQIKLEKLGASNYDLIIDGEAKDMASGITLRGEDSLLILVKVLIDPNNSATPFIVEDNIVFQTNGNLQTIPLRAFGQNANVFRDKEVSCNTIWEGPKAYVLYGDVIVPENCVLTIRPGTRIYAHAGAGLYVFGTLKVEGNASKKVFFQNDRRDSVFAHVPGQWVGIFFLEKSRNNSIQYAEIKNATFGLSIQNKDGNRVEVENTVIKNMFTAGLLGVSADVKVTNTLITNCGQYAVAGVGGGRYDFNYCTIANYTPDFKRDTESMAFTDSVVLDNTLFIRDTYVTMRNSILWSGNRNGKLENELLFLARAGLQNISIENSLLQTNRYQNDPKILGHGNILNQDPKFTQPGDNSVPERKINYSLKKDSPAIGAAQANGVSIDLTGEPRLQGSNPNPDMGAYENKD
;
A
#
# COMPACT_ATOMS: atom_id res chain seq x y z
N MET A 1 76.85 -16.88 -13.63
CA MET A 1 75.55 -17.17 -12.96
C MET A 1 75.64 -17.28 -11.43
N LYS A 2 76.70 -17.84 -10.83
CA LYS A 2 76.81 -17.98 -9.35
C LYS A 2 76.88 -16.65 -8.57
N TYR A 3 77.46 -15.59 -9.15
CA TYR A 3 77.56 -14.28 -8.47
C TYR A 3 76.28 -13.43 -8.54
N CYS A 4 75.35 -13.70 -9.48
CA CYS A 4 74.07 -12.99 -9.53
C CYS A 4 73.15 -13.40 -8.38
N PHE A 5 73.13 -14.68 -8.01
CA PHE A 5 72.32 -15.17 -6.88
C PHE A 5 72.77 -14.61 -5.53
N ALA A 6 74.07 -14.38 -5.34
CA ALA A 6 74.63 -13.84 -4.10
C ALA A 6 74.28 -12.37 -3.85
N VAL A 7 73.90 -11.61 -4.89
CA VAL A 7 73.49 -10.19 -4.78
C VAL A 7 71.97 -10.05 -4.77
N ILE A 8 71.24 -10.92 -5.47
CA ILE A 8 69.77 -10.88 -5.55
C ILE A 8 69.11 -11.27 -4.22
N ILE A 9 69.65 -12.26 -3.49
CA ILE A 9 69.06 -12.73 -2.22
C ILE A 9 69.13 -11.66 -1.11
N PRO A 10 70.27 -10.98 -0.86
CA PRO A 10 70.32 -9.88 0.10
C PRO A 10 69.42 -8.71 -0.31
N LEU A 11 69.33 -8.41 -1.61
CA LEU A 11 68.48 -7.33 -2.13
C LEU A 11 66.98 -7.66 -1.95
N LEU A 12 66.56 -8.91 -2.18
CA LEU A 12 65.20 -9.35 -1.90
C LEU A 12 64.87 -9.34 -0.40
N MET A 13 65.83 -9.72 0.46
CA MET A 13 65.68 -9.58 1.92
C MET A 13 65.59 -8.11 2.34
N LEU A 14 66.37 -7.21 1.71
CA LEU A 14 66.32 -5.76 1.99
C LEU A 14 65.01 -5.12 1.50
N LEU A 15 64.40 -5.64 0.43
CA LEU A 15 63.08 -5.21 -0.05
C LEU A 15 61.93 -5.75 0.82
N SER A 16 62.12 -6.86 1.54
CA SER A 16 61.11 -7.43 2.43
C SER A 16 60.90 -6.67 3.75
N VAL A 17 61.82 -5.75 4.11
CA VAL A 17 61.69 -4.89 5.30
C VAL A 17 60.98 -3.55 5.05
N PHE A 18 60.63 -3.23 3.80
CA PHE A 18 59.75 -2.10 3.47
C PHE A 18 58.29 -2.54 3.37
N SER A 19 57.73 -3.02 4.48
CA SER A 19 56.27 -3.16 4.59
C SER A 19 55.68 -1.77 4.82
N CYS A 20 55.34 -1.08 3.73
CA CYS A 20 54.57 0.16 3.80
C CYS A 20 53.17 -0.18 4.31
N LYS A 21 52.88 0.11 5.57
CA LYS A 21 51.51 -0.01 6.08
C LYS A 21 50.68 1.09 5.42
N PRO A 22 49.59 0.76 4.71
CA PRO A 22 48.72 1.74 4.09
C PRO A 22 48.24 2.79 5.11
N ASP A 23 48.19 4.06 4.70
CA ASP A 23 47.84 5.19 5.59
C ASP A 23 46.45 5.01 6.22
N ASP A 24 45.52 4.42 5.49
CA ASP A 24 44.14 4.12 5.91
C ASP A 24 44.06 3.06 7.04
N GLU A 25 45.15 2.35 7.32
CA GLU A 25 45.25 1.43 8.45
C GLU A 25 46.05 2.01 9.64
N THR A 26 46.65 3.19 9.48
CA THR A 26 47.37 3.87 10.56
C THR A 26 46.38 4.54 11.49
N LEU A 27 46.52 4.36 12.81
CA LEU A 27 45.59 4.94 13.78
C LEU A 27 45.93 6.41 14.04
N THR A 28 44.95 7.30 13.84
CA THR A 28 45.01 8.68 14.34
C THR A 28 44.37 8.80 15.71
N ARG A 29 44.96 9.63 16.58
CA ARG A 29 44.39 10.06 17.87
C ARG A 29 43.97 11.52 17.86
N ASP A 30 43.92 12.13 16.68
CA ASP A 30 43.51 13.52 16.53
C ASP A 30 42.04 13.68 16.97
N ALA A 31 41.80 14.63 17.87
CA ALA A 31 40.46 15.02 18.30
C ALA A 31 39.65 15.65 17.15
N GLY A 32 40.30 16.16 16.10
CA GLY A 32 39.66 16.62 14.88
C GLY A 32 39.09 15.51 13.99
N ALA A 33 39.57 14.27 14.16
CA ALA A 33 39.08 13.10 13.41
C ALA A 33 37.77 12.57 14.02
N LYS A 34 36.69 13.31 13.79
CA LYS A 34 35.32 12.97 14.23
C LYS A 34 34.62 12.04 13.23
N LEU A 35 33.65 11.28 13.73
CA LEU A 35 32.79 10.46 12.89
C LEU A 35 31.72 11.34 12.23
N GLU A 36 31.36 11.01 10.99
CA GLU A 36 30.22 11.57 10.28
C GLU A 36 29.11 10.51 10.20
N PHE A 37 27.84 10.92 10.29
CA PHE A 37 26.70 10.00 10.32
C PHE A 37 25.78 10.26 9.13
N SER A 38 25.18 9.19 8.59
CA SER A 38 24.21 9.31 7.50
C SER A 38 22.88 9.97 7.89
N ALA A 39 22.63 10.15 9.19
CA ALA A 39 21.44 10.78 9.73
C ALA A 39 21.78 11.47 11.06
N ASP A 40 21.07 12.56 11.35
CA ASP A 40 21.15 13.31 12.61
C ASP A 40 20.17 12.78 13.66
N THR A 41 19.14 12.03 13.27
CA THR A 41 18.22 11.31 14.15
C THR A 41 17.62 10.11 13.40
N ILE A 42 17.41 9.00 14.11
CA ILE A 42 16.69 7.84 13.58
C ILE A 42 15.27 7.83 14.15
N PHE A 43 14.30 8.14 13.29
CA PHE A 43 12.88 8.12 13.62
C PHE A 43 12.23 6.82 13.15
N PHE A 44 11.48 6.15 14.02
CA PHE A 44 10.51 5.13 13.68
C PHE A 44 9.11 5.74 13.79
N ASP A 45 8.30 5.59 12.74
CA ASP A 45 6.87 5.96 12.84
C ASP A 45 6.15 4.95 13.76
N THR A 46 4.82 5.00 13.82
CA THR A 46 3.97 4.23 14.71
C THR A 46 4.33 2.74 14.67
N VAL A 47 4.95 2.26 15.74
CA VAL A 47 5.31 0.87 15.97
C VAL A 47 4.24 0.26 16.86
N PHE A 48 3.60 -0.80 16.36
CA PHE A 48 2.66 -1.55 17.18
C PHE A 48 3.40 -2.34 18.24
N VAL A 49 2.90 -2.23 19.45
CA VAL A 49 3.49 -2.84 20.62
C VAL A 49 3.32 -4.38 20.52
N SER A 50 4.33 -5.17 20.91
CA SER A 50 4.45 -6.64 20.70
C SER A 50 4.77 -7.13 19.27
N THR A 51 4.95 -6.21 18.32
CA THR A 51 5.39 -6.53 16.95
C THR A 51 6.66 -5.75 16.68
N GLY A 52 7.80 -6.42 16.55
CA GLY A 52 9.08 -5.74 16.31
C GLY A 52 9.03 -4.85 15.07
N SER A 53 9.74 -3.73 15.08
CA SER A 53 9.79 -2.81 13.95
C SER A 53 10.60 -3.34 12.78
N VAL A 54 10.45 -2.68 11.62
CA VAL A 54 11.47 -2.72 10.56
C VAL A 54 12.82 -2.24 11.10
N SER A 55 13.93 -2.74 10.56
CA SER A 55 15.28 -2.26 10.92
C SER A 55 15.65 -1.03 10.09
N LYS A 56 16.16 0.03 10.73
CA LYS A 56 16.70 1.23 10.05
C LYS A 56 18.22 1.17 9.96
N ARG A 57 18.78 1.71 8.87
CA ARG A 57 20.22 1.73 8.61
C ARG A 57 20.82 3.06 9.07
N LEU A 58 21.90 2.99 9.84
CA LEU A 58 22.77 4.12 10.17
C LEU A 58 24.17 3.78 9.65
N LYS A 59 24.68 4.57 8.70
CA LYS A 59 26.08 4.49 8.28
C LYS A 59 26.90 5.51 9.06
N ILE A 60 28.03 5.06 9.58
CA ILE A 60 29.04 5.88 10.25
C ILE A 60 30.24 5.94 9.33
N TYR A 61 30.73 7.14 9.02
CA TYR A 61 31.83 7.37 8.12
C TYR A 61 33.04 7.91 8.87
N ASN A 62 34.21 7.36 8.56
CA ASN A 62 35.47 8.01 8.86
C ASN A 62 35.93 8.75 7.60
N ARG A 63 35.72 10.06 7.53
CA ARG A 63 36.20 10.89 6.41
C ARG A 63 37.69 11.23 6.48
N HIS A 64 38.35 10.86 7.58
CA HIS A 64 39.77 11.10 7.74
C HIS A 64 40.56 10.04 6.96
N LYS A 65 41.73 10.42 6.42
CA LYS A 65 42.60 9.53 5.63
C LYS A 65 43.18 8.35 6.41
N ASN A 66 43.34 8.51 7.72
CA ASN A 66 43.88 7.51 8.63
C ASN A 66 42.74 6.83 9.40
N ALA A 67 42.96 5.58 9.84
CA ALA A 67 42.02 4.85 10.69
C ALA A 67 41.74 5.56 12.02
N VAL A 68 40.50 5.43 12.50
CA VAL A 68 40.10 5.83 13.85
C VAL A 68 39.75 4.59 14.67
N LYS A 69 40.02 4.66 15.98
CA LYS A 69 39.55 3.65 16.92
C LYS A 69 38.33 4.19 17.66
N ILE A 70 37.18 3.58 17.40
CA ILE A 70 35.95 3.84 18.12
C ILE A 70 36.03 3.07 19.45
N ASP A 71 36.26 3.81 20.53
CA ASP A 71 36.43 3.24 21.86
C ASP A 71 35.16 2.55 22.33
N GLN A 72 34.00 3.18 22.06
CA GLN A 72 32.70 2.63 22.43
C GLN A 72 31.60 3.05 21.43
N ILE A 73 30.73 2.09 21.12
CA ILE A 73 29.40 2.29 20.52
C ILE A 73 28.42 1.63 21.46
N LYS A 74 27.39 2.34 21.92
CA LYS A 74 26.35 1.73 22.77
C LYS A 74 25.02 2.43 22.67
N LEU A 75 23.95 1.74 23.06
CA LEU A 75 22.73 2.41 23.51
C LEU A 75 22.98 3.07 24.87
N GLU A 76 22.46 4.30 25.06
CA GLU A 76 22.59 5.03 26.32
C GLU A 76 21.89 4.30 27.47
N LYS A 77 20.72 3.72 27.21
CA LYS A 77 19.93 2.97 28.21
C LYS A 77 20.29 1.48 28.33
N LEU A 78 21.08 0.93 27.41
CA LEU A 78 21.45 -0.50 27.36
C LEU A 78 20.23 -1.42 27.58
N GLY A 79 20.26 -2.31 28.57
CA GLY A 79 19.17 -3.27 28.82
C GLY A 79 17.82 -2.66 29.24
N ALA A 80 17.75 -1.35 29.50
CA ALA A 80 16.49 -0.62 29.69
C ALA A 80 16.01 0.06 28.39
N SER A 81 16.72 -0.13 27.27
CA SER A 81 16.32 0.37 25.97
C SER A 81 15.22 -0.49 25.36
N ASN A 82 14.38 0.16 24.55
CA ASN A 82 13.45 -0.53 23.65
C ASN A 82 14.08 -0.71 22.25
N TYR A 83 15.35 -0.34 22.09
CA TYR A 83 16.07 -0.45 20.83
C TYR A 83 17.08 -1.59 20.91
N ASP A 84 17.30 -2.26 19.79
CA ASP A 84 18.40 -3.22 19.63
C ASP A 84 19.32 -2.75 18.50
N LEU A 85 20.61 -3.00 18.63
CA LEU A 85 21.61 -2.72 17.60
C LEU A 85 22.16 -4.00 16.98
N ILE A 86 22.38 -3.95 15.66
CA ILE A 86 23.25 -4.87 14.94
C ILE A 86 24.45 -4.06 14.46
N ILE A 87 25.59 -4.25 15.09
CA ILE A 87 26.82 -3.50 14.83
C ILE A 87 27.76 -4.40 14.04
N ASP A 88 28.05 -4.01 12.79
CA ASP A 88 28.90 -4.77 11.87
C ASP A 88 28.43 -6.22 11.64
N GLY A 89 27.11 -6.41 11.56
CA GLY A 89 26.49 -7.71 11.36
C GLY A 89 26.28 -8.55 12.63
N GLU A 90 26.82 -8.13 13.78
CA GLU A 90 26.60 -8.81 15.06
C GLU A 90 25.50 -8.13 15.89
N ALA A 91 24.54 -8.91 16.39
CA ALA A 91 23.48 -8.41 17.27
C ALA A 91 24.04 -8.13 18.67
N LYS A 92 24.30 -6.86 18.98
CA LYS A 92 24.87 -6.38 20.25
C LYS A 92 24.56 -4.90 20.45
N ASP A 93 24.10 -4.55 21.64
CA ASP A 93 23.74 -3.16 22.00
C ASP A 93 24.92 -2.32 22.50
N MET A 94 26.08 -2.97 22.62
CA MET A 94 27.35 -2.34 22.94
C MET A 94 28.49 -3.04 22.20
N ALA A 95 29.41 -2.26 21.66
CA ALA A 95 30.67 -2.70 21.11
C ALA A 95 31.79 -1.75 21.54
N SER A 96 33.01 -2.27 21.64
CA SER A 96 34.18 -1.48 22.01
C SER A 96 35.38 -1.82 21.14
N GLY A 97 36.26 -0.84 20.98
CA GLY A 97 37.52 -1.01 20.26
C GLY A 97 37.38 -1.32 18.77
N ILE A 98 36.31 -0.87 18.12
CA ILE A 98 36.12 -1.04 16.68
C ILE A 98 37.11 -0.12 15.94
N THR A 99 37.90 -0.69 15.03
CA THR A 99 38.78 0.09 14.16
C THR A 99 38.06 0.35 12.85
N LEU A 100 37.86 1.61 12.51
CA LEU A 100 37.28 2.04 11.23
C LEU A 100 38.40 2.64 10.37
N ARG A 101 38.66 2.02 9.22
CA ARG A 101 39.74 2.45 8.30
C ARG A 101 39.52 3.87 7.80
N GLY A 102 40.59 4.47 7.30
CA GLY A 102 40.54 5.75 6.61
C GLY A 102 39.58 5.69 5.42
N GLU A 103 38.75 6.73 5.27
CA GLU A 103 37.77 6.87 4.19
C GLU A 103 36.71 5.74 4.10
N ASP A 104 36.58 4.93 5.15
CA ASP A 104 35.68 3.78 5.21
C ASP A 104 34.39 4.08 6.01
N SER A 105 33.46 3.12 6.00
CA SER A 105 32.19 3.22 6.71
C SER A 105 31.82 1.94 7.48
N LEU A 106 31.18 2.13 8.63
CA LEU A 106 30.56 1.10 9.43
C LEU A 106 29.04 1.16 9.28
N LEU A 107 28.39 0.01 9.14
CA LEU A 107 26.93 -0.09 9.15
C LEU A 107 26.42 -0.55 10.51
N ILE A 108 25.45 0.19 11.04
CA ILE A 108 24.62 -0.22 12.17
C ILE A 108 23.18 -0.37 11.70
N LEU A 109 22.53 -1.47 12.06
CA LEU A 109 21.09 -1.61 11.97
C LEU A 109 20.47 -1.34 13.33
N VAL A 110 19.46 -0.49 13.37
CA VAL A 110 18.70 -0.15 14.57
C VAL A 110 17.32 -0.79 14.45
N LYS A 111 16.92 -1.54 15.48
CA LYS A 111 15.58 -2.09 15.64
C LYS A 111 14.91 -1.44 16.84
N VAL A 112 13.58 -1.39 16.86
CA VAL A 112 12.82 -1.05 18.06
C VAL A 112 11.80 -2.14 18.35
N LEU A 113 11.78 -2.58 19.60
CA LEU A 113 10.82 -3.51 20.16
C LEU A 113 10.19 -2.83 21.37
N ILE A 114 8.91 -2.48 21.26
CA ILE A 114 8.19 -1.79 22.33
C ILE A 114 7.37 -2.82 23.10
N ASP A 115 7.53 -2.80 24.42
CA ASP A 115 6.79 -3.67 25.32
C ASP A 115 5.34 -3.19 25.55
N PRO A 116 4.36 -4.13 25.62
CA PRO A 116 2.96 -3.85 25.97
C PRO A 116 2.82 -3.00 27.22
N ASN A 117 2.09 -1.89 27.10
CA ASN A 117 1.61 -1.14 28.25
C ASN A 117 0.09 -0.92 28.14
N ASN A 118 -0.54 -0.44 29.21
CA ASN A 118 -1.99 -0.26 29.25
C ASN A 118 -2.48 1.04 28.57
N SER A 119 -1.61 1.83 27.94
CA SER A 119 -2.01 3.11 27.33
C SER A 119 -2.87 2.91 26.07
N ALA A 120 -4.02 3.56 25.97
CA ALA A 120 -4.80 3.57 24.72
C ALA A 120 -4.26 4.57 23.68
N THR A 121 -3.45 5.55 24.11
CA THR A 121 -2.92 6.61 23.26
C THR A 121 -1.50 6.31 22.81
N PRO A 122 -1.11 6.75 21.58
CA PRO A 122 0.28 6.71 21.17
C PRO A 122 1.21 7.39 22.17
N PHE A 123 2.42 6.86 22.35
CA PHE A 123 3.43 7.39 23.26
C PHE A 123 4.79 7.43 22.54
N ILE A 124 5.72 8.25 23.04
CA ILE A 124 7.06 8.38 22.46
C ILE A 124 8.04 7.52 23.27
N VAL A 125 8.86 6.76 22.56
CA VAL A 125 9.96 5.98 23.11
C VAL A 125 11.27 6.55 22.59
N GLU A 126 12.19 6.86 23.51
CA GLU A 126 13.44 7.56 23.20
C GLU A 126 14.65 6.81 23.74
N ASP A 127 15.75 6.85 23.00
CA ASP A 127 17.09 6.49 23.45
C ASP A 127 18.13 7.25 22.60
N ASN A 128 19.41 7.05 22.86
CA ASN A 128 20.51 7.59 22.07
C ASN A 128 21.52 6.48 21.77
N ILE A 129 22.08 6.47 20.55
CA ILE A 129 23.32 5.74 20.27
C ILE A 129 24.48 6.67 20.61
N VAL A 130 25.37 6.22 21.49
CA VAL A 130 26.52 6.97 21.99
C VAL A 130 27.79 6.42 21.36
N PHE A 131 28.59 7.31 20.78
CA PHE A 131 29.89 7.02 20.18
C PHE A 131 30.99 7.75 20.94
N GLN A 132 32.05 7.03 21.31
CA GLN A 132 33.27 7.60 21.87
C GLN A 132 34.45 7.32 20.93
N THR A 133 35.13 8.37 20.45
CA THR A 133 36.24 8.24 19.49
C THR A 133 37.22 9.40 19.68
N ASN A 134 38.50 9.10 19.91
CA ASN A 134 39.55 10.12 20.09
C ASN A 134 39.20 11.20 21.14
N GLY A 135 38.50 10.80 22.22
CA GLY A 135 38.04 11.73 23.26
C GLY A 135 36.78 12.52 22.92
N ASN A 136 36.25 12.42 21.69
CA ASN A 136 34.97 12.99 21.32
C ASN A 136 33.82 12.08 21.74
N LEU A 137 32.76 12.69 22.28
CA LEU A 137 31.47 12.06 22.52
C LEU A 137 30.47 12.57 21.49
N GLN A 138 29.92 11.68 20.66
CA GLN A 138 28.89 12.00 19.67
C GLN A 138 27.66 11.13 19.93
N THR A 139 26.47 11.69 19.76
CA THR A 139 25.20 10.97 19.98
C THR A 139 24.29 11.06 18.78
N ILE A 140 23.58 9.98 18.50
CA ILE A 140 22.48 9.94 17.52
C ILE A 140 21.18 9.63 18.27
N PRO A 141 20.24 10.59 18.33
CA PRO A 141 18.93 10.38 18.91
C PRO A 141 18.14 9.29 18.18
N LEU A 142 17.48 8.44 18.96
CA LEU A 142 16.51 7.44 18.51
C LEU A 142 15.13 7.84 19.03
N ARG A 143 14.13 7.87 18.14
CA ARG A 143 12.76 8.26 18.46
C ARG A 143 11.76 7.31 17.80
N ALA A 144 10.80 6.80 18.55
CA ALA A 144 9.75 5.92 18.05
C ALA A 144 8.40 6.29 18.65
N PHE A 145 7.33 6.23 17.85
CA PHE A 145 5.97 6.35 18.36
C PHE A 145 5.40 4.95 18.63
N GLY A 146 5.19 4.58 19.89
CA GLY A 146 4.52 3.32 20.25
C GLY A 146 3.01 3.47 20.23
N GLN A 147 2.28 2.49 19.70
CA GLN A 147 0.81 2.43 19.81
C GLN A 147 0.34 1.00 20.15
N ASN A 148 -0.45 0.87 21.22
CA ASN A 148 -1.10 -0.40 21.52
C ASN A 148 -2.21 -0.71 20.49
N ALA A 149 -2.28 -1.96 20.06
CA ALA A 149 -3.27 -2.43 19.11
C ALA A 149 -3.77 -3.84 19.46
N ASN A 150 -4.93 -4.18 18.93
CA ASN A 150 -5.49 -5.53 19.00
C ASN A 150 -4.84 -6.36 17.89
N VAL A 151 -3.89 -7.22 18.24
CA VAL A 151 -3.14 -8.04 17.28
C VAL A 151 -3.81 -9.40 17.09
N PHE A 152 -4.04 -9.78 15.84
CA PHE A 152 -4.55 -11.09 15.43
C PHE A 152 -3.44 -11.82 14.66
N ARG A 153 -2.99 -12.96 15.18
CA ARG A 153 -1.94 -13.79 14.57
C ARG A 153 -2.54 -15.12 14.13
N ASP A 154 -2.66 -15.35 12.83
CA ASP A 154 -3.17 -16.60 12.24
C ASP A 154 -4.40 -17.15 12.99
N LYS A 155 -5.45 -16.33 13.08
CA LYS A 155 -6.53 -16.52 14.04
C LYS A 155 -7.92 -16.26 13.48
N GLU A 156 -8.86 -17.10 13.90
CA GLU A 156 -10.29 -16.86 13.75
C GLU A 156 -10.79 -15.79 14.74
N VAL A 157 -11.56 -14.83 14.24
CA VAL A 157 -12.26 -13.86 15.10
C VAL A 157 -13.38 -14.57 15.85
N SER A 158 -13.60 -14.19 17.11
CA SER A 158 -14.74 -14.68 17.87
C SER A 158 -16.06 -14.28 17.19
N CYS A 159 -17.08 -15.11 17.32
CA CYS A 159 -18.37 -14.82 16.70
C CYS A 159 -18.99 -13.52 17.21
N ASN A 160 -19.59 -12.73 16.32
CA ASN A 160 -20.21 -11.44 16.63
C ASN A 160 -19.25 -10.42 17.26
N THR A 161 -17.96 -10.51 16.91
CA THR A 161 -16.96 -9.55 17.35
C THR A 161 -17.23 -8.19 16.71
N ILE A 162 -17.05 -7.14 17.51
CA ILE A 162 -17.07 -5.75 17.06
C ILE A 162 -15.64 -5.22 17.14
N TRP A 163 -15.16 -4.67 16.03
CA TRP A 163 -13.94 -3.88 15.98
C TRP A 163 -14.29 -2.40 16.02
N GLU A 164 -13.74 -1.70 17.01
CA GLU A 164 -13.98 -0.27 17.22
C GLU A 164 -12.78 0.44 17.82
N GLY A 165 -12.69 1.75 17.56
CA GLY A 165 -11.61 2.60 18.09
C GLY A 165 -11.65 2.77 19.61
N PRO A 166 -10.63 3.41 20.21
CA PRO A 166 -9.53 4.10 19.55
C PRO A 166 -8.32 3.20 19.20
N LYS A 167 -8.27 1.96 19.71
CA LYS A 167 -7.17 1.04 19.43
C LYS A 167 -7.27 0.52 18.00
N ALA A 168 -6.12 0.44 17.33
CA ALA A 168 -6.05 -0.16 16.00
C ALA A 168 -6.17 -1.68 16.09
N TYR A 169 -6.48 -2.31 14.95
CA TYR A 169 -6.45 -3.76 14.77
C TYR A 169 -5.31 -4.10 13.82
N VAL A 170 -4.51 -5.10 14.14
CA VAL A 170 -3.36 -5.48 13.31
C VAL A 170 -3.43 -6.96 12.97
N LEU A 171 -3.43 -7.27 11.68
CA LEU A 171 -3.47 -8.63 11.15
C LEU A 171 -2.04 -9.07 10.85
N TYR A 172 -1.62 -10.16 11.48
CA TYR A 172 -0.36 -10.86 11.21
C TYR A 172 -0.70 -12.26 10.72
N GLY A 173 -0.52 -12.49 9.43
CA GLY A 173 -1.00 -13.72 8.79
C GLY A 173 -2.51 -13.69 8.54
N ASP A 174 -3.12 -14.88 8.47
CA ASP A 174 -4.51 -15.00 8.02
C ASP A 174 -5.48 -14.77 9.18
N VAL A 175 -6.41 -13.83 9.00
CA VAL A 175 -7.49 -13.57 9.95
C VAL A 175 -8.81 -13.98 9.35
N ILE A 176 -9.50 -14.91 10.01
CA ILE A 176 -10.67 -15.59 9.47
C ILE A 176 -11.92 -15.10 10.18
N VAL A 177 -12.95 -14.72 9.43
CA VAL A 177 -14.33 -14.57 9.92
C VAL A 177 -15.06 -15.88 9.67
N PRO A 178 -15.29 -16.72 10.70
CA PRO A 178 -15.85 -18.05 10.51
C PRO A 178 -17.26 -18.04 9.91
N GLU A 179 -17.67 -19.16 9.34
CA GLU A 179 -19.05 -19.36 8.86
C GLU A 179 -20.07 -19.06 9.97
N ASN A 180 -21.20 -18.46 9.60
CA ASN A 180 -22.27 -18.06 10.52
C ASN A 180 -21.89 -16.97 11.54
N CYS A 181 -20.66 -16.46 11.52
CA CYS A 181 -20.23 -15.38 12.38
C CYS A 181 -20.24 -14.04 11.67
N VAL A 182 -20.51 -12.98 12.44
CA VAL A 182 -20.47 -11.60 11.97
C VAL A 182 -19.27 -10.90 12.57
N LEU A 183 -18.48 -10.22 11.72
CA LEU A 183 -17.52 -9.22 12.14
C LEU A 183 -18.07 -7.84 11.77
N THR A 184 -18.31 -6.99 12.77
CA THR A 184 -18.74 -5.60 12.57
C THR A 184 -17.59 -4.65 12.85
N ILE A 185 -17.30 -3.74 11.92
CA ILE A 185 -16.23 -2.77 12.02
C ILE A 185 -16.84 -1.36 12.04
N ARG A 186 -16.70 -0.68 13.18
CA ARG A 186 -17.36 0.61 13.48
C ARG A 186 -16.64 1.81 12.85
N PRO A 187 -17.31 2.98 12.72
CA PRO A 187 -16.71 4.18 12.13
C PRO A 187 -15.39 4.59 12.81
N GLY A 188 -14.42 5.02 12.01
CA GLY A 188 -13.12 5.49 12.49
C GLY A 188 -12.13 4.38 12.89
N THR A 189 -12.50 3.11 12.74
CA THR A 189 -11.62 1.97 13.02
C THR A 189 -10.47 1.91 12.02
N ARG A 190 -9.26 1.62 12.51
CA ARG A 190 -8.04 1.46 11.70
C ARG A 190 -7.57 0.02 11.77
N ILE A 191 -7.49 -0.62 10.61
CA ILE A 191 -7.03 -1.99 10.41
C ILE A 191 -5.73 -1.92 9.63
N TYR A 192 -4.70 -2.52 10.19
CA TYR A 192 -3.38 -2.64 9.60
C TYR A 192 -3.10 -4.11 9.31
N ALA A 193 -2.48 -4.42 8.19
CA ALA A 193 -2.13 -5.78 7.80
C ALA A 193 -0.63 -5.87 7.54
N HIS A 194 0.00 -6.89 8.10
CA HIS A 194 1.40 -7.20 7.82
C HIS A 194 1.57 -7.76 6.41
N ALA A 195 2.80 -7.75 5.91
CA ALA A 195 3.13 -8.43 4.66
C ALA A 195 2.70 -9.91 4.71
N GLY A 196 1.96 -10.35 3.70
CA GLY A 196 1.40 -11.70 3.63
C GLY A 196 0.10 -11.92 4.43
N ALA A 197 -0.39 -10.94 5.19
CA ALA A 197 -1.64 -11.05 5.93
C ALA A 197 -2.88 -10.81 5.04
N GLY A 198 -3.98 -11.49 5.35
CA GLY A 198 -5.27 -11.33 4.67
C GLY A 198 -6.46 -11.46 5.62
N LEU A 199 -7.59 -10.85 5.24
CA LEU A 199 -8.87 -11.03 5.94
C LEU A 199 -9.77 -11.95 5.11
N TYR A 200 -10.04 -13.14 5.62
CA TYR A 200 -10.80 -14.19 4.94
C TYR A 200 -12.19 -14.33 5.56
N VAL A 201 -13.22 -13.96 4.81
CA VAL A 201 -14.60 -13.91 5.26
C VAL A 201 -15.34 -15.15 4.77
N PHE A 202 -15.57 -16.12 5.65
CA PHE A 202 -16.50 -17.24 5.43
C PHE A 202 -17.90 -16.94 5.97
N GLY A 203 -18.01 -16.06 6.96
CA GLY A 203 -19.26 -15.56 7.53
C GLY A 203 -19.73 -14.25 6.88
N THR A 204 -19.88 -13.23 7.72
CA THR A 204 -20.39 -11.90 7.33
C THR A 204 -19.42 -10.81 7.77
N LEU A 205 -19.06 -9.91 6.86
CA LEU A 205 -18.34 -8.68 7.17
C LEU A 205 -19.27 -7.46 7.03
N LYS A 206 -19.35 -6.66 8.09
CA LYS A 206 -20.07 -5.39 8.13
C LYS A 206 -19.09 -4.25 8.41
N VAL A 207 -18.70 -3.49 7.39
CA VAL A 207 -17.92 -2.26 7.56
C VAL A 207 -18.87 -1.07 7.54
N GLU A 208 -19.02 -0.42 8.69
CA GLU A 208 -20.03 0.60 8.94
C GLU A 208 -19.38 1.96 9.15
N GLY A 209 -18.56 2.42 8.20
CA GLY A 209 -18.03 3.78 8.22
C GLY A 209 -19.12 4.83 7.97
N ASN A 210 -18.77 6.11 8.11
CA ASN A 210 -19.60 7.22 7.66
C ASN A 210 -18.75 8.37 7.10
N ALA A 211 -19.40 9.38 6.51
CA ALA A 211 -18.75 10.53 5.86
C ALA A 211 -17.73 11.24 6.78
N SER A 212 -18.03 11.36 8.07
CA SER A 212 -17.14 12.00 9.05
C SER A 212 -16.03 11.09 9.56
N LYS A 213 -16.24 9.77 9.59
CA LYS A 213 -15.32 8.78 10.17
C LYS A 213 -15.27 7.52 9.31
N LYS A 214 -14.39 7.54 8.31
CA LYS A 214 -14.10 6.38 7.46
C LYS A 214 -13.43 5.25 8.24
N VAL A 215 -13.59 4.02 7.74
CA VAL A 215 -12.82 2.85 8.18
C VAL A 215 -11.59 2.69 7.27
N PHE A 216 -10.43 2.37 7.83
CA PHE A 216 -9.19 2.26 7.06
C PHE A 216 -8.63 0.84 7.07
N PHE A 217 -8.28 0.31 5.89
CA PHE A 217 -7.52 -0.92 5.71
C PHE A 217 -6.24 -0.60 4.94
N GLN A 218 -5.09 -0.85 5.55
CA GLN A 218 -3.78 -0.57 4.94
C GLN A 218 -2.67 -1.44 5.52
N ASN A 219 -1.47 -1.32 4.98
CA ASN A 219 -0.29 -1.99 5.54
C ASN A 219 0.11 -1.43 6.90
N ASP A 220 0.72 -2.28 7.73
CA ASP A 220 1.27 -1.91 9.05
C ASP A 220 2.62 -1.16 8.96
N ARG A 221 3.26 -1.12 7.78
CA ARG A 221 4.47 -0.31 7.56
C ARG A 221 4.13 1.16 7.35
N ARG A 222 4.48 1.96 8.35
CA ARG A 222 4.12 3.38 8.44
C ARG A 222 5.14 4.34 7.85
N ASP A 223 6.34 3.87 7.46
CA ASP A 223 7.32 4.73 6.80
C ASP A 223 6.74 5.35 5.52
N SER A 224 7.06 6.63 5.28
CA SER A 224 6.53 7.39 4.15
C SER A 224 6.77 6.73 2.79
N VAL A 225 7.90 6.01 2.65
CA VAL A 225 8.26 5.27 1.43
C VAL A 225 7.27 4.14 1.12
N PHE A 226 6.62 3.56 2.12
CA PHE A 226 5.67 2.46 1.96
C PHE A 226 4.20 2.89 2.00
N ALA A 227 3.92 4.17 2.26
CA ALA A 227 2.56 4.69 2.44
C ALA A 227 1.64 4.47 1.22
N HIS A 228 2.24 4.29 0.04
CA HIS A 228 1.54 4.23 -1.25
C HIS A 228 1.94 3.01 -2.10
N VAL A 229 2.88 2.20 -1.63
CA VAL A 229 3.36 1.02 -2.35
C VAL A 229 2.26 -0.05 -2.37
N PRO A 230 1.89 -0.65 -3.50
CA PRO A 230 0.92 -1.73 -3.56
C PRO A 230 1.51 -3.09 -3.11
N GLY A 231 0.65 -4.10 -2.94
CA GLY A 231 1.08 -5.47 -2.64
C GLY A 231 1.69 -5.66 -1.24
N GLN A 232 1.43 -4.75 -0.31
CA GLN A 232 1.98 -4.77 1.05
C GLN A 232 1.23 -5.71 1.99
N TRP A 233 0.07 -6.20 1.57
CA TRP A 233 -0.72 -7.25 2.23
C TRP A 233 -1.60 -7.95 1.18
N VAL A 234 -2.26 -9.05 1.51
CA VAL A 234 -2.94 -9.90 0.52
C VAL A 234 -4.25 -9.25 0.05
N GLY A 235 -5.14 -8.89 0.98
CA GLY A 235 -6.44 -8.30 0.66
C GLY A 235 -7.59 -8.77 1.55
N ILE A 236 -8.81 -8.39 1.15
CA ILE A 236 -10.06 -8.87 1.76
C ILE A 236 -10.69 -9.91 0.82
N PHE A 237 -10.90 -11.11 1.34
CA PHE A 237 -11.42 -12.25 0.59
C PHE A 237 -12.81 -12.59 1.11
N PHE A 238 -13.80 -12.58 0.22
CA PHE A 238 -15.12 -13.12 0.46
C PHE A 238 -15.19 -14.50 -0.16
N LEU A 239 -15.36 -15.52 0.68
CA LEU A 239 -15.30 -16.92 0.26
C LEU A 239 -16.72 -17.45 -0.03
N GLU A 240 -16.79 -18.64 -0.61
CA GLU A 240 -18.01 -19.20 -1.24
C GLU A 240 -19.26 -19.14 -0.34
N LYS A 241 -19.06 -19.35 0.96
CA LYS A 241 -20.12 -19.42 1.96
C LYS A 241 -20.46 -18.08 2.60
N SER A 242 -19.69 -17.03 2.31
CA SER A 242 -19.92 -15.70 2.85
C SER A 242 -21.22 -15.10 2.30
N ARG A 243 -21.89 -14.31 3.13
CA ARG A 243 -23.21 -13.74 2.80
C ARG A 243 -23.49 -12.48 3.59
N ASN A 244 -24.45 -11.69 3.11
CA ASN A 244 -24.89 -10.45 3.75
C ASN A 244 -23.74 -9.45 4.01
N ASN A 245 -22.74 -9.41 3.13
CA ASN A 245 -21.57 -8.57 3.30
C ASN A 245 -21.83 -7.14 2.84
N SER A 246 -21.37 -6.16 3.61
CA SER A 246 -21.49 -4.75 3.22
C SER A 246 -20.29 -3.94 3.67
N ILE A 247 -19.78 -3.08 2.78
CA ILE A 247 -18.70 -2.15 3.03
C ILE A 247 -19.18 -0.73 2.74
N GLN A 248 -19.20 0.12 3.76
CA GLN A 248 -19.59 1.52 3.63
C GLN A 248 -18.51 2.45 4.18
N TYR A 249 -18.19 3.52 3.43
CA TYR A 249 -17.24 4.56 3.84
C TYR A 249 -15.89 4.02 4.30
N ALA A 250 -15.29 3.15 3.49
CA ALA A 250 -13.96 2.63 3.73
C ALA A 250 -12.89 3.29 2.83
N GLU A 251 -11.64 3.28 3.28
CA GLU A 251 -10.46 3.41 2.43
C GLU A 251 -9.66 2.10 2.54
N ILE A 252 -9.56 1.38 1.42
CA ILE A 252 -8.83 0.13 1.30
C ILE A 252 -7.66 0.37 0.35
N LYS A 253 -6.43 0.16 0.83
CA LYS A 253 -5.24 0.46 0.02
C LYS A 253 -4.05 -0.45 0.25
N ASN A 254 -3.13 -0.40 -0.70
CA ASN A 254 -1.80 -1.01 -0.63
C ASN A 254 -1.82 -2.54 -0.59
N ALA A 255 -2.90 -3.19 -1.04
CA ALA A 255 -3.02 -4.64 -1.03
C ALA A 255 -2.56 -5.26 -2.36
N THR A 256 -2.53 -6.58 -2.43
CA THR A 256 -2.40 -7.30 -3.70
C THR A 256 -3.74 -7.27 -4.44
N PHE A 257 -4.79 -7.63 -3.72
CA PHE A 257 -6.19 -7.51 -4.14
C PHE A 257 -6.91 -6.61 -3.15
N GLY A 258 -7.67 -5.62 -3.62
CA GLY A 258 -8.53 -4.84 -2.72
C GLY A 258 -9.62 -5.72 -2.15
N LEU A 259 -10.52 -6.16 -3.02
CA LEU A 259 -11.58 -7.12 -2.73
C LEU A 259 -11.46 -8.31 -3.69
N SER A 260 -11.32 -9.53 -3.15
CA SER A 260 -11.45 -10.77 -3.91
C SER A 260 -12.76 -11.45 -3.51
N ILE A 261 -13.70 -11.57 -4.44
CA ILE A 261 -15.05 -12.04 -4.17
C ILE A 261 -15.26 -13.36 -4.91
N GLN A 262 -15.49 -14.41 -4.13
CA GLN A 262 -15.87 -15.73 -4.61
C GLN A 262 -17.17 -16.09 -3.88
N ASN A 263 -18.31 -15.73 -4.44
CA ASN A 263 -19.62 -16.03 -3.86
C ASN A 263 -20.53 -16.65 -4.93
N LYS A 264 -21.37 -17.61 -4.54
CA LYS A 264 -22.42 -18.15 -5.43
C LYS A 264 -23.57 -17.15 -5.56
N ASP A 265 -24.30 -17.27 -6.67
CA ASP A 265 -25.42 -16.39 -7.04
C ASP A 265 -26.38 -16.16 -5.86
N GLY A 266 -26.66 -14.88 -5.57
CA GLY A 266 -27.60 -14.46 -4.51
C GLY A 266 -26.95 -13.94 -3.23
N ASN A 267 -25.65 -14.15 -3.01
CA ASN A 267 -24.94 -13.66 -1.81
C ASN A 267 -24.20 -12.33 -2.07
N ARG A 268 -24.91 -11.35 -2.62
CA ARG A 268 -24.35 -10.07 -3.07
C ARG A 268 -23.48 -9.38 -2.00
N VAL A 269 -22.28 -8.94 -2.41
CA VAL A 269 -21.46 -7.99 -1.63
C VAL A 269 -21.83 -6.57 -2.04
N GLU A 270 -22.17 -5.73 -1.07
CA GLU A 270 -22.50 -4.31 -1.31
C GLU A 270 -21.34 -3.41 -0.89
N VAL A 271 -20.87 -2.56 -1.80
CA VAL A 271 -19.77 -1.62 -1.57
C VAL A 271 -20.26 -0.21 -1.88
N GLU A 272 -20.25 0.67 -0.89
CA GLU A 272 -20.78 2.02 -1.03
C GLU A 272 -19.84 3.08 -0.44
N ASN A 273 -19.76 4.24 -1.10
CA ASN A 273 -19.03 5.42 -0.58
C ASN A 273 -17.56 5.13 -0.23
N THR A 274 -16.91 4.23 -0.97
CA THR A 274 -15.62 3.65 -0.61
C THR A 274 -14.52 4.09 -1.57
N VAL A 275 -13.27 4.08 -1.09
CA VAL A 275 -12.07 4.29 -1.90
C VAL A 275 -11.25 3.01 -1.89
N ILE A 276 -10.97 2.47 -3.07
CA ILE A 276 -10.08 1.32 -3.28
C ILE A 276 -8.91 1.79 -4.15
N LYS A 277 -7.69 1.78 -3.62
CA LYS A 277 -6.54 2.34 -4.35
C LYS A 277 -5.23 1.59 -4.13
N ASN A 278 -4.34 1.69 -5.11
CA ASN A 278 -2.95 1.20 -5.00
C ASN A 278 -2.91 -0.29 -4.73
N MET A 279 -3.54 -1.06 -5.63
CA MET A 279 -3.51 -2.52 -5.59
C MET A 279 -2.47 -3.06 -6.57
N PHE A 280 -1.78 -4.14 -6.20
CA PHE A 280 -0.76 -4.71 -7.09
C PHE A 280 -1.41 -5.40 -8.30
N THR A 281 -2.46 -6.17 -8.04
CA THR A 281 -3.18 -6.93 -9.07
C THR A 281 -4.50 -6.28 -9.39
N ALA A 282 -5.46 -6.31 -8.46
CA ALA A 282 -6.80 -5.80 -8.73
C ALA A 282 -7.44 -5.01 -7.60
N GLY A 283 -8.20 -3.96 -7.95
CA GLY A 283 -9.07 -3.25 -7.00
C GLY A 283 -10.20 -4.16 -6.53
N LEU A 284 -10.92 -4.74 -7.48
CA LEU A 284 -11.96 -5.74 -7.28
C LEU A 284 -11.73 -6.90 -8.25
N LEU A 285 -11.58 -8.12 -7.72
CA LEU A 285 -11.57 -9.36 -8.49
C LEU A 285 -12.79 -10.20 -8.09
N GLY A 286 -13.69 -10.45 -9.02
CA GLY A 286 -14.80 -11.39 -8.85
C GLY A 286 -14.53 -12.71 -9.56
N VAL A 287 -14.79 -13.82 -8.88
CA VAL A 287 -14.81 -15.18 -9.46
C VAL A 287 -16.23 -15.70 -9.34
N SER A 288 -16.97 -15.71 -10.45
CA SER A 288 -18.41 -16.00 -10.49
C SER A 288 -19.24 -15.15 -9.52
N ALA A 289 -18.83 -13.91 -9.28
CA ALA A 289 -19.28 -13.13 -8.13
C ALA A 289 -20.61 -12.37 -8.34
N ASP A 290 -21.34 -12.09 -7.26
CA ASP A 290 -22.43 -11.11 -7.21
C ASP A 290 -21.98 -9.89 -6.37
N VAL A 291 -21.86 -8.73 -7.01
CA VAL A 291 -21.37 -7.49 -6.38
C VAL A 291 -22.11 -6.27 -6.90
N LYS A 292 -22.43 -5.35 -5.98
CA LYS A 292 -22.96 -4.02 -6.29
C LYS A 292 -22.04 -2.97 -5.69
N VAL A 293 -21.62 -2.02 -6.52
CA VAL A 293 -20.70 -0.95 -6.17
C VAL A 293 -21.38 0.39 -6.47
N THR A 294 -21.56 1.20 -5.45
CA THR A 294 -22.21 2.51 -5.55
C THR A 294 -21.26 3.59 -5.07
N ASN A 295 -21.17 4.71 -5.79
CA ASN A 295 -20.50 5.93 -5.33
C ASN A 295 -19.07 5.69 -4.81
N THR A 296 -18.27 4.95 -5.58
CA THR A 296 -16.96 4.42 -5.14
C THR A 296 -15.87 4.80 -6.14
N LEU A 297 -14.70 5.15 -5.61
CA LEU A 297 -13.49 5.38 -6.39
C LEU A 297 -12.62 4.12 -6.40
N ILE A 298 -12.27 3.61 -7.58
CA ILE A 298 -11.27 2.55 -7.77
C ILE A 298 -10.14 3.08 -8.65
N THR A 299 -8.90 3.05 -8.16
CA THR A 299 -7.79 3.72 -8.84
C THR A 299 -6.43 3.04 -8.63
N ASN A 300 -5.48 3.29 -9.53
CA ASN A 300 -4.07 2.92 -9.41
C ASN A 300 -3.83 1.43 -9.09
N CYS A 301 -4.50 0.53 -9.81
CA CYS A 301 -4.37 -0.92 -9.69
C CYS A 301 -3.49 -1.48 -10.82
N GLY A 302 -2.40 -2.18 -10.47
CA GLY A 302 -1.33 -2.58 -11.39
C GLY A 302 -1.75 -3.46 -12.58
N GLN A 303 -2.85 -4.20 -12.47
CA GLN A 303 -3.48 -4.89 -13.60
C GLN A 303 -4.91 -4.38 -13.84
N TYR A 304 -5.86 -4.75 -13.00
CA TYR A 304 -7.28 -4.42 -13.23
C TYR A 304 -7.79 -3.51 -12.14
N ALA A 305 -8.51 -2.44 -12.47
CA ALA A 305 -9.33 -1.80 -11.44
C ALA A 305 -10.47 -2.74 -11.03
N VAL A 306 -11.10 -3.38 -12.02
CA VAL A 306 -12.14 -4.38 -11.84
C VAL A 306 -11.91 -5.54 -12.81
N ALA A 307 -11.89 -6.76 -12.29
CA ALA A 307 -11.89 -7.98 -13.11
C ALA A 307 -13.00 -8.92 -12.64
N GLY A 308 -13.76 -9.48 -13.57
CA GLY A 308 -14.71 -10.56 -13.31
C GLY A 308 -14.38 -11.78 -14.15
N VAL A 309 -14.24 -12.96 -13.53
CA VAL A 309 -13.91 -14.20 -14.23
C VAL A 309 -14.91 -15.30 -13.90
N GLY A 310 -15.23 -16.15 -14.88
CA GLY A 310 -16.20 -17.24 -14.67
C GLY A 310 -17.64 -16.77 -14.49
N GLY A 311 -18.01 -15.65 -15.12
CA GLY A 311 -19.35 -15.06 -15.03
C GLY A 311 -19.61 -14.29 -13.74
N GLY A 312 -20.90 -14.13 -13.40
CA GLY A 312 -21.37 -13.40 -12.23
C GLY A 312 -22.17 -12.15 -12.57
N ARG A 313 -22.50 -11.35 -11.57
CA ARG A 313 -23.29 -10.11 -11.66
C ARG A 313 -22.55 -8.95 -11.02
N TYR A 314 -22.29 -7.92 -11.82
CA TYR A 314 -21.54 -6.74 -11.42
C TYR A 314 -22.36 -5.49 -11.74
N ASP A 315 -22.78 -4.76 -10.71
CA ASP A 315 -23.56 -3.54 -10.85
C ASP A 315 -22.79 -2.33 -10.33
N PHE A 316 -22.52 -1.36 -11.20
CA PHE A 316 -21.80 -0.13 -10.90
C PHE A 316 -22.71 1.09 -11.09
N ASN A 317 -22.80 1.93 -10.07
CA ASN A 317 -23.55 3.18 -10.15
C ASN A 317 -22.75 4.33 -9.52
N TYR A 318 -22.60 5.45 -10.23
CA TYR A 318 -21.81 6.59 -9.76
C TYR A 318 -20.38 6.22 -9.35
N CYS A 319 -19.74 5.29 -10.06
CA CYS A 319 -18.37 4.89 -9.78
C CYS A 319 -17.39 5.71 -10.60
N THR A 320 -16.26 6.09 -10.01
CA THR A 320 -15.10 6.59 -10.77
C THR A 320 -14.04 5.50 -10.78
N ILE A 321 -13.78 4.93 -11.95
CA ILE A 321 -12.74 3.94 -12.18
C ILE A 321 -11.64 4.65 -12.97
N ALA A 322 -10.65 5.16 -12.25
CA ALA A 322 -9.59 6.01 -12.77
C ALA A 322 -8.22 5.32 -12.63
N ASN A 323 -7.86 4.46 -13.59
CA ASN A 323 -6.72 3.54 -13.44
C ASN A 323 -5.45 4.03 -14.16
N TYR A 324 -4.90 5.14 -13.70
CA TYR A 324 -3.72 5.78 -14.30
C TYR A 324 -2.40 5.01 -14.07
N THR A 325 -2.29 4.32 -12.93
CA THR A 325 -1.19 3.39 -12.60
C THR A 325 0.22 3.96 -12.85
N PRO A 326 0.60 5.11 -12.24
CA PRO A 326 1.87 5.76 -12.54
C PRO A 326 3.11 4.88 -12.26
N ASP A 327 3.02 4.04 -11.24
CA ASP A 327 4.12 3.15 -10.83
C ASP A 327 4.21 1.83 -11.61
N PHE A 328 3.27 1.56 -12.53
CA PHE A 328 3.19 0.29 -13.25
C PHE A 328 3.16 0.48 -14.76
N LYS A 329 3.88 -0.38 -15.46
CA LYS A 329 3.55 -0.65 -16.85
C LYS A 329 2.37 -1.63 -16.89
N ARG A 330 1.19 -1.13 -17.25
CA ARG A 330 -0.04 -1.92 -17.34
C ARG A 330 -0.39 -2.23 -18.81
N ASP A 331 -0.47 -3.51 -19.13
CA ASP A 331 -0.82 -4.02 -20.48
C ASP A 331 -2.28 -4.54 -20.58
N THR A 332 -3.01 -4.55 -19.46
CA THR A 332 -4.43 -4.96 -19.38
C THR A 332 -5.36 -3.78 -19.52
N GLU A 333 -6.65 -4.00 -19.80
CA GLU A 333 -7.72 -3.01 -19.61
C GLU A 333 -8.01 -2.72 -18.12
N SER A 334 -8.59 -1.56 -17.82
CA SER A 334 -9.00 -1.23 -16.44
C SER A 334 -10.14 -2.12 -15.95
N MET A 335 -11.08 -2.42 -16.84
CA MET A 335 -12.20 -3.32 -16.57
C MET A 335 -12.21 -4.46 -17.58
N ALA A 336 -12.19 -5.70 -17.07
CA ALA A 336 -12.26 -6.89 -17.90
C ALA A 336 -13.20 -7.94 -17.31
N PHE A 337 -14.03 -8.55 -18.15
CA PHE A 337 -14.95 -9.61 -17.73
C PHE A 337 -14.91 -10.81 -18.67
N THR A 338 -14.94 -12.02 -18.11
CA THR A 338 -15.05 -13.27 -18.86
C THR A 338 -16.14 -14.17 -18.27
N ASP A 339 -16.89 -14.82 -19.16
CA ASP A 339 -17.93 -15.80 -18.82
C ASP A 339 -17.35 -17.16 -18.38
N SER A 340 -16.05 -17.34 -18.54
CA SER A 340 -15.38 -18.62 -18.30
C SER A 340 -14.16 -18.50 -17.39
N VAL A 341 -13.95 -19.55 -16.61
CA VAL A 341 -12.76 -19.74 -15.75
C VAL A 341 -12.36 -21.21 -15.79
N VAL A 342 -11.07 -21.49 -15.76
CA VAL A 342 -10.53 -22.86 -15.63
C VAL A 342 -10.03 -23.03 -14.21
N LEU A 343 -10.63 -23.96 -13.47
CA LEU A 343 -10.22 -24.34 -12.13
C LEU A 343 -9.96 -25.85 -12.14
N ASP A 344 -8.79 -26.28 -11.67
CA ASP A 344 -8.37 -27.70 -11.65
C ASP A 344 -8.59 -28.42 -12.99
N ASN A 345 -8.10 -27.80 -14.08
CA ASN A 345 -8.27 -28.25 -15.47
C ASN A 345 -9.73 -28.43 -15.93
N THR A 346 -10.71 -27.97 -15.15
CA THR A 346 -12.13 -28.01 -15.49
C THR A 346 -12.58 -26.62 -15.93
N LEU A 347 -13.22 -26.54 -17.09
CA LEU A 347 -13.79 -25.31 -17.62
C LEU A 347 -15.17 -25.08 -17.00
N PHE A 348 -15.33 -23.96 -16.31
CA PHE A 348 -16.61 -23.45 -15.85
C PHE A 348 -17.04 -22.29 -16.73
N ILE A 349 -18.31 -22.29 -17.16
CA ILE A 349 -18.92 -21.19 -17.90
C ILE A 349 -20.19 -20.78 -17.17
N ARG A 350 -20.35 -19.50 -16.90
CA ARG A 350 -21.57 -18.92 -16.29
C ARG A 350 -21.90 -17.61 -16.98
N ASP A 351 -23.18 -17.26 -16.99
CA ASP A 351 -23.62 -15.99 -17.54
C ASP A 351 -22.93 -14.81 -16.82
N THR A 352 -22.55 -13.80 -17.61
CA THR A 352 -21.98 -12.56 -17.11
C THR A 352 -23.02 -11.45 -17.24
N TYR A 353 -23.38 -10.81 -16.13
CA TYR A 353 -24.24 -9.63 -16.08
C TYR A 353 -23.40 -8.44 -15.65
N VAL A 354 -23.32 -7.40 -16.48
CA VAL A 354 -22.61 -6.15 -16.12
C VAL A 354 -23.50 -4.97 -16.39
N THR A 355 -23.86 -4.23 -15.34
CA THR A 355 -24.52 -2.93 -15.47
C THR A 355 -23.61 -1.83 -14.97
N MET A 356 -23.49 -0.75 -15.75
CA MET A 356 -22.80 0.46 -15.32
C MET A 356 -23.64 1.69 -15.66
N ARG A 357 -23.88 2.54 -14.66
CA ARG A 357 -24.66 3.77 -14.82
C ARG A 357 -23.95 4.94 -14.17
N ASN A 358 -24.09 6.13 -14.75
CA ASN A 358 -23.64 7.38 -14.15
C ASN A 358 -22.16 7.36 -13.75
N SER A 359 -21.32 6.59 -14.44
CA SER A 359 -19.97 6.26 -13.99
C SER A 359 -18.91 6.79 -14.94
N ILE A 360 -17.67 6.86 -14.47
CA ILE A 360 -16.50 7.21 -15.28
C ILE A 360 -15.55 6.02 -15.33
N LEU A 361 -15.13 5.63 -16.53
CA LEU A 361 -14.05 4.67 -16.78
C LEU A 361 -12.96 5.34 -17.61
N TRP A 362 -11.82 5.60 -16.97
CA TRP A 362 -10.74 6.37 -17.58
C TRP A 362 -9.37 5.93 -17.07
N SER A 363 -8.33 6.06 -17.91
CA SER A 363 -6.94 5.82 -17.51
C SER A 363 -5.95 6.86 -18.01
N GLY A 364 -6.44 7.87 -18.74
CA GLY A 364 -5.59 8.82 -19.43
C GLY A 364 -4.85 8.16 -20.60
N ASN A 365 -3.80 8.86 -21.05
CA ASN A 365 -2.95 8.38 -22.13
C ASN A 365 -1.94 7.36 -21.60
N ARG A 366 -2.17 6.08 -21.88
CA ARG A 366 -1.19 5.03 -21.62
C ARG A 366 -0.20 4.96 -22.78
N ASN A 367 1.09 5.02 -22.49
CA ASN A 367 2.16 4.98 -23.51
C ASN A 367 1.97 6.01 -24.65
N GLY A 368 1.43 7.18 -24.32
CA GLY A 368 1.18 8.26 -25.29
C GLY A 368 -0.04 8.06 -26.19
N LYS A 369 -0.92 7.09 -25.91
CA LYS A 369 -2.13 6.81 -26.70
C LYS A 369 -3.36 6.61 -25.80
N LEU A 370 -4.52 6.90 -26.37
CA LEU A 370 -5.80 6.46 -25.80
C LEU A 370 -6.00 4.99 -26.13
N GLU A 371 -5.93 4.15 -25.10
CA GLU A 371 -6.18 2.71 -25.19
C GLU A 371 -7.64 2.39 -24.81
N ASN A 372 -8.11 1.20 -25.19
CA ASN A 372 -9.41 0.71 -24.71
C ASN A 372 -9.28 0.30 -23.24
N GLU A 373 -10.21 0.75 -22.38
CA GLU A 373 -10.19 0.43 -20.95
C GLU A 373 -11.26 -0.57 -20.51
N LEU A 374 -12.03 -1.09 -21.46
CA LEU A 374 -13.13 -2.03 -21.22
C LEU A 374 -13.03 -3.25 -22.12
N LEU A 375 -13.02 -4.44 -21.53
CA LEU A 375 -12.99 -5.72 -22.24
C LEU A 375 -14.07 -6.68 -21.72
N PHE A 376 -14.78 -7.29 -22.65
CA PHE A 376 -15.64 -8.44 -22.41
C PHE A 376 -15.19 -9.60 -23.30
N LEU A 377 -14.96 -10.76 -22.68
CA LEU A 377 -14.60 -12.01 -23.33
C LEU A 377 -15.68 -13.05 -23.03
N ALA A 378 -16.63 -13.22 -23.94
CA ALA A 378 -17.64 -14.27 -23.82
C ALA A 378 -17.42 -15.36 -24.87
N ARG A 379 -17.43 -16.62 -24.43
CA ARG A 379 -17.41 -17.78 -25.31
C ARG A 379 -18.76 -18.02 -25.99
N ALA A 380 -19.87 -17.70 -25.31
CA ALA A 380 -21.24 -17.91 -25.82
C ALA A 380 -21.93 -16.64 -26.35
N GLY A 381 -21.18 -15.54 -26.50
CA GLY A 381 -21.71 -14.23 -26.90
C GLY A 381 -22.06 -13.33 -25.71
N LEU A 382 -22.02 -12.02 -25.95
CA LEU A 382 -22.23 -10.98 -24.95
C LEU A 382 -23.73 -10.73 -24.76
N GLN A 383 -24.32 -11.40 -23.78
CA GLN A 383 -25.70 -11.15 -23.34
C GLN A 383 -25.66 -10.51 -21.96
N ASN A 384 -26.61 -9.61 -21.66
CA ASN A 384 -26.79 -9.01 -20.32
C ASN A 384 -25.72 -8.00 -19.86
N ILE A 385 -25.11 -7.28 -20.79
CA ILE A 385 -24.27 -6.12 -20.49
C ILE A 385 -25.07 -4.85 -20.83
N SER A 386 -24.99 -3.82 -20.00
CA SER A 386 -25.61 -2.52 -20.28
C SER A 386 -24.84 -1.42 -19.58
N ILE A 387 -24.29 -0.49 -20.36
CA ILE A 387 -23.61 0.69 -19.86
C ILE A 387 -24.35 1.92 -20.35
N GLU A 388 -24.78 2.80 -19.45
CA GLU A 388 -25.61 3.96 -19.75
C GLU A 388 -25.14 5.19 -18.97
N ASN A 389 -25.37 6.38 -19.52
CA ASN A 389 -25.08 7.66 -18.87
C ASN A 389 -23.67 7.70 -18.25
N SER A 390 -22.67 7.16 -18.94
CA SER A 390 -21.31 7.00 -18.40
C SER A 390 -20.26 7.56 -19.35
N LEU A 391 -19.15 8.05 -18.80
CA LEU A 391 -18.00 8.53 -19.56
C LEU A 391 -16.97 7.40 -19.65
N LEU A 392 -16.64 6.97 -20.86
CA LEU A 392 -15.82 5.78 -21.09
C LEU A 392 -14.65 6.05 -22.05
N GLN A 393 -13.48 5.51 -21.71
CA GLN A 393 -12.33 5.40 -22.61
C GLN A 393 -12.39 4.07 -23.39
N THR A 394 -13.06 4.06 -24.55
CA THR A 394 -13.13 2.87 -25.41
C THR A 394 -13.57 3.22 -26.83
N ASN A 395 -12.94 2.57 -27.82
CA ASN A 395 -13.40 2.52 -29.21
C ASN A 395 -14.03 1.16 -29.55
N ARG A 396 -13.77 0.13 -28.75
CA ARG A 396 -14.11 -1.27 -29.02
C ARG A 396 -15.62 -1.50 -29.22
N TYR A 397 -16.44 -0.80 -28.45
CA TYR A 397 -17.89 -1.01 -28.40
C TYR A 397 -18.72 0.18 -28.90
N GLN A 398 -18.08 1.18 -29.52
CA GLN A 398 -18.74 2.44 -29.92
C GLN A 398 -19.96 2.26 -30.84
N ASN A 399 -20.01 1.15 -31.59
CA ASN A 399 -21.10 0.82 -32.53
C ASN A 399 -21.97 -0.35 -32.04
N ASP A 400 -21.85 -0.76 -30.77
CA ASP A 400 -22.63 -1.85 -30.19
C ASP A 400 -23.63 -1.32 -29.15
N PRO A 401 -24.89 -1.03 -29.57
CA PRO A 401 -25.92 -0.50 -28.68
C PRO A 401 -26.41 -1.52 -27.65
N LYS A 402 -26.05 -2.81 -27.79
CA LYS A 402 -26.37 -3.82 -26.78
C LYS A 402 -25.45 -3.72 -25.58
N ILE A 403 -24.24 -3.20 -25.75
CA ILE A 403 -23.27 -2.99 -24.67
C ILE A 403 -23.32 -1.55 -24.20
N LEU A 404 -23.19 -0.60 -25.13
CA LEU A 404 -23.22 0.83 -24.86
C LEU A 404 -24.61 1.39 -25.18
N GLY A 405 -25.43 1.52 -24.14
CA GLY A 405 -26.74 2.16 -24.22
C GLY A 405 -26.66 3.68 -24.36
N HIS A 406 -27.75 4.34 -23.99
CA HIS A 406 -27.92 5.78 -24.18
C HIS A 406 -27.11 6.63 -23.19
N GLY A 407 -26.84 7.89 -23.56
CA GLY A 407 -26.24 8.90 -22.67
C GLY A 407 -24.75 8.75 -22.40
N ASN A 408 -24.05 7.81 -23.06
CA ASN A 408 -22.62 7.64 -22.86
C ASN A 408 -21.78 8.70 -23.58
N ILE A 409 -20.69 9.11 -22.95
CA ILE A 409 -19.68 10.03 -23.50
C ILE A 409 -18.41 9.21 -23.75
N LEU A 410 -17.95 9.13 -25.00
CA LEU A 410 -16.80 8.30 -25.36
C LEU A 410 -15.56 9.14 -25.63
N ASN A 411 -14.42 8.70 -25.08
CA ASN A 411 -13.08 9.20 -25.39
C ASN A 411 -12.89 10.72 -25.18
N GLN A 412 -13.69 11.33 -24.31
CA GLN A 412 -13.47 12.70 -23.84
C GLN A 412 -12.82 12.67 -22.46
N ASP A 413 -11.78 13.49 -22.27
CA ASP A 413 -11.08 13.60 -21.00
C ASP A 413 -12.06 14.06 -19.88
N PRO A 414 -12.19 13.30 -18.77
CA PRO A 414 -13.03 13.67 -17.64
C PRO A 414 -12.61 14.96 -16.93
N LYS A 415 -11.43 15.52 -17.21
CA LYS A 415 -10.91 16.72 -16.57
C LYS A 415 -10.84 16.62 -15.05
N PHE A 416 -10.23 15.55 -14.55
CA PHE A 416 -9.91 15.44 -13.13
C PHE A 416 -9.00 16.59 -12.67
N THR A 417 -9.22 17.09 -11.45
CA THR A 417 -8.45 18.21 -10.85
C THR A 417 -6.96 17.92 -10.85
N GLN A 418 -6.56 16.75 -10.35
CA GLN A 418 -5.17 16.34 -10.23
C GLN A 418 -5.08 14.79 -10.23
N PRO A 419 -5.23 14.12 -11.39
CA PRO A 419 -5.18 12.66 -11.45
C PRO A 419 -3.76 12.13 -11.11
N GLY A 420 -3.68 10.85 -10.73
CA GLY A 420 -2.41 10.20 -10.45
C GLY A 420 -1.59 9.91 -11.70
N ASP A 421 -0.85 10.90 -12.21
CA ASP A 421 0.21 10.66 -13.19
C ASP A 421 1.60 10.73 -12.53
N ASN A 422 2.65 10.37 -13.27
CA ASN A 422 4.03 10.32 -12.76
C ASN A 422 4.56 11.67 -12.22
N SER A 423 3.84 12.78 -12.46
CA SER A 423 4.24 14.13 -12.03
C SER A 423 3.57 14.58 -10.73
N VAL A 424 2.53 13.86 -10.28
CA VAL A 424 1.74 14.22 -9.11
C VAL A 424 2.16 13.37 -7.91
N PRO A 425 2.63 13.97 -6.80
CA PRO A 425 2.82 13.23 -5.56
C PRO A 425 1.49 12.64 -5.10
N GLU A 426 1.47 11.35 -4.75
CA GLU A 426 0.25 10.60 -4.40
C GLU A 426 -0.69 11.35 -3.43
N ARG A 427 -0.12 12.01 -2.41
CA ARG A 427 -0.86 12.82 -1.42
C ARG A 427 -1.67 13.99 -2.00
N LYS A 428 -1.44 14.36 -3.26
CA LYS A 428 -2.13 15.44 -3.98
C LYS A 428 -3.10 14.90 -5.03
N ILE A 429 -3.21 13.58 -5.20
CA ILE A 429 -4.14 13.00 -6.18
C ILE A 429 -5.56 13.37 -5.79
N ASN A 430 -6.30 13.90 -6.77
CA ASN A 430 -7.66 14.34 -6.63
C ASN A 430 -8.43 14.06 -7.93
N TYR A 431 -9.42 13.16 -7.82
CA TYR A 431 -10.31 12.76 -8.91
C TYR A 431 -11.65 13.50 -8.93
N SER A 432 -11.80 14.59 -8.17
CA SER A 432 -12.88 15.55 -8.40
C SER A 432 -12.78 16.18 -9.79
N LEU A 433 -13.91 16.64 -10.33
CA LEU A 433 -14.02 17.19 -11.67
C LEU A 433 -13.69 18.69 -11.69
N LYS A 434 -13.05 19.18 -12.76
CA LYS A 434 -12.91 20.61 -13.07
C LYS A 434 -14.18 21.15 -13.74
N LYS A 435 -14.40 22.47 -13.69
CA LYS A 435 -15.60 23.16 -14.23
C LYS A 435 -15.89 22.88 -15.71
N ASP A 436 -14.87 22.58 -16.49
CA ASP A 436 -14.97 22.29 -17.93
C ASP A 436 -15.13 20.79 -18.24
N SER A 437 -15.35 19.96 -17.22
CA SER A 437 -15.50 18.52 -17.40
C SER A 437 -16.77 18.18 -18.19
N PRO A 438 -16.70 17.29 -19.18
CA PRO A 438 -17.88 16.78 -19.88
C PRO A 438 -18.76 15.88 -19.01
N ALA A 439 -18.27 15.44 -17.85
CA ALA A 439 -19.05 14.63 -16.91
C ALA A 439 -20.04 15.44 -16.07
N ILE A 440 -19.91 16.78 -16.05
CA ILE A 440 -20.75 17.66 -15.23
C ILE A 440 -22.18 17.71 -15.80
N GLY A 441 -23.18 17.47 -14.95
CA GLY A 441 -24.61 17.48 -15.31
C GLY A 441 -25.03 16.42 -16.34
N ALA A 442 -24.17 15.44 -16.61
CA ALA A 442 -24.36 14.47 -17.67
C ALA A 442 -24.91 13.11 -17.17
N ALA A 443 -25.03 12.92 -15.85
CA ALA A 443 -25.63 11.71 -15.28
C ALA A 443 -27.16 11.82 -15.20
N GLN A 444 -27.82 10.66 -15.06
CA GLN A 444 -29.25 10.56 -14.83
C GLN A 444 -29.51 10.26 -13.35
N ALA A 445 -30.29 11.11 -12.68
CA ALA A 445 -30.66 10.90 -11.28
C ALA A 445 -31.37 9.54 -11.08
N ASN A 446 -30.91 8.73 -10.12
CA ASN A 446 -31.44 7.38 -9.87
C ASN A 446 -31.49 6.98 -8.37
N GLY A 447 -31.62 7.97 -7.48
CA GLY A 447 -31.81 7.75 -6.04
C GLY A 447 -30.53 7.79 -5.19
N VAL A 448 -29.35 7.84 -5.80
CA VAL A 448 -28.09 8.17 -5.09
C VAL A 448 -28.02 9.68 -4.91
N SER A 449 -28.19 10.16 -3.67
CA SER A 449 -28.33 11.59 -3.38
C SER A 449 -27.05 12.28 -2.90
N ILE A 450 -26.02 11.51 -2.53
CA ILE A 450 -24.74 12.00 -2.01
C ILE A 450 -23.57 11.52 -2.87
N ASP A 451 -22.52 12.33 -2.92
CA ASP A 451 -21.24 12.02 -3.55
C ASP A 451 -20.26 11.38 -2.55
N LEU A 452 -19.09 10.95 -3.02
CA LEU A 452 -18.08 10.24 -2.23
C LEU A 452 -17.48 11.08 -1.09
N THR A 453 -17.64 12.40 -1.15
CA THR A 453 -17.23 13.32 -0.07
C THR A 453 -18.28 13.43 1.04
N GLY A 454 -19.48 12.90 0.80
CA GLY A 454 -20.63 12.96 1.71
C GLY A 454 -21.55 14.14 1.44
N GLU A 455 -21.33 14.88 0.35
CA GLU A 455 -22.10 16.07 0.01
C GLU A 455 -23.25 15.73 -0.96
N PRO A 456 -24.38 16.46 -0.92
CA PRO A 456 -25.46 16.28 -1.88
C PRO A 456 -25.00 16.42 -3.34
N ARG A 457 -25.51 15.56 -4.23
CA ARG A 457 -25.24 15.61 -5.68
C ARG A 457 -25.97 16.75 -6.37
N LEU A 458 -27.27 16.84 -6.17
CA LEU A 458 -28.05 17.96 -6.70
C LEU A 458 -27.83 19.19 -5.82
N GLN A 459 -26.99 20.12 -6.29
CA GLN A 459 -26.82 21.45 -5.69
C GLN A 459 -26.85 22.54 -6.77
N GLY A 460 -27.41 23.70 -6.44
CA GLY A 460 -27.44 24.85 -7.34
C GLY A 460 -28.45 24.74 -8.49
N SER A 461 -28.07 25.27 -9.66
CA SER A 461 -28.92 25.38 -10.85
C SER A 461 -28.83 24.21 -11.84
N ASN A 462 -27.99 23.20 -11.56
CA ASN A 462 -27.83 22.05 -12.44
C ASN A 462 -28.99 21.05 -12.20
N PRO A 463 -29.84 20.78 -13.20
CA PRO A 463 -30.98 19.87 -13.01
C PRO A 463 -30.55 18.41 -12.88
N ASN A 464 -29.33 18.08 -13.29
CA ASN A 464 -28.81 16.72 -13.35
C ASN A 464 -27.51 16.59 -12.54
N PRO A 465 -27.25 15.42 -11.94
CA PRO A 465 -26.00 15.15 -11.25
C PRO A 465 -24.83 14.92 -12.21
N ASP A 466 -23.62 14.93 -11.69
CA ASP A 466 -22.40 14.62 -12.41
C ASP A 466 -22.15 13.11 -12.52
N MET A 467 -21.53 12.66 -13.63
CA MET A 467 -21.06 11.28 -13.74
C MET A 467 -19.87 11.03 -12.79
N GLY A 468 -19.81 9.83 -12.23
CA GLY A 468 -18.73 9.38 -11.35
C GLY A 468 -19.01 9.58 -9.86
N ALA A 469 -18.00 9.26 -9.04
CA ALA A 469 -18.10 9.25 -7.58
C ALA A 469 -18.11 10.64 -6.93
N TYR A 470 -17.74 11.68 -7.67
CA TYR A 470 -17.67 13.04 -7.18
C TYR A 470 -18.73 13.91 -7.85
N GLU A 471 -19.13 14.96 -7.15
CA GLU A 471 -19.92 16.05 -7.71
C GLU A 471 -19.07 17.32 -7.71
N ASN A 472 -19.05 18.03 -8.83
CA ASN A 472 -18.47 19.37 -8.92
C ASN A 472 -19.34 20.37 -8.15
N LYS A 473 -18.71 21.37 -7.53
CA LYS A 473 -19.38 22.32 -6.62
C LYS A 473 -19.30 23.77 -7.10
N ASP A 474 -18.87 23.98 -8.33
CA ASP A 474 -18.04 25.12 -8.68
C ASP A 474 -18.59 25.89 -9.90
#